data_AF-A0A7K1AFE3-F1
#
_entry.id   AF-A0A7K1AFE3-F1
#
_cell.length_a   1.000
_cell.length_b   1.000
_cell.length_c   1.000
_cell.angle_alpha   90.00
_cell.angle_beta   90.00
_cell.angle_gamma   90.00
#
_symmetry.space_group_name_H-M   'P 1'
#
loop_
_entity.id
_entity.type
_entity.pdbx_description
1 polymer ?
#
loop_
_entity_poly.entity_id
_entity_poly.type
_entity_poly.pdbx_seq_one_letter_code
_entity_poly.pdbx_strand_id
1 'polypeptide(L)'
;DLTKPWNKLTAKTQKLVLHGLPGNVTVKFKNRYGRARQFNTTFEGVIPWIKRRHESAESDWTREQYEGYMRLVPCSACEGARLKPSTLAITINDRNISQVCEMSIGESAKFLEGLVLSDRDAMIAARVVKEVNARLGFLLNVGLDYLSLSRAAGTLAGGEAQRIRLASQIGSGLVGTLYVLDEPSIGLHQRDNRRLIETLHRLRDLGNTVLVVEHDEETIRESDWIVDIGPGAGEHGGEVVYSGPVKGILKVKESITGQYLAGKRSIPLPEKRRTPGSQWLEIVGAREHNLQNVTVKIPLGCFVAVTGVSGSGKSTLVRDILLPVLMQHIYKSKDAPGKHKKINGVEHLDKVIDMDQSPIGRTPRSNPATYTGVFDNIRKLFATTAEAKVRGYMPGRFSFNVQGGRCEACSGDGNIKIEMHFLPDVYVPCEVCKGARYNRDTLDITFKGKNIADVLNMPVAEAVDFFSNQPVIARHMQTLVDVGLGYVRLGQSAPTLSGGEAQRVKLAAELAKRSTGHTIYLLDEPTTGLHFEDVRRLLTVLSRLVDQGNTVLVIEHSLDVIKTADWLIDLGPEGGKGGGLIVAEGSPEVVADTPGSYTGFYLKPLMELG
;
A
#
# COMPACT_ATOMS: atom_id res chain seq x y z
N ASP A 1 32.91 29.04 -9.75
CA ASP A 1 33.46 28.08 -8.77
C ASP A 1 32.50 26.90 -8.69
N LEU A 2 32.92 25.73 -9.19
CA LEU A 2 32.10 24.52 -9.29
C LEU A 2 32.00 23.75 -7.97
N THR A 3 32.72 24.20 -6.93
CA THR A 3 32.75 23.56 -5.61
C THR A 3 31.78 24.18 -4.60
N LYS A 4 31.17 25.32 -4.94
CA LYS A 4 30.19 25.99 -4.08
C LYS A 4 28.87 25.22 -4.06
N PRO A 5 28.30 24.93 -2.88
CA PRO A 5 26.95 24.37 -2.74
C PRO A 5 25.91 25.20 -3.51
N TRP A 6 24.91 24.54 -4.10
CA TRP A 6 23.89 25.19 -4.93
C TRP A 6 23.20 26.36 -4.23
N ASN A 7 22.85 26.20 -2.95
CA ASN A 7 22.21 27.23 -2.12
C ASN A 7 23.10 28.44 -1.81
N LYS A 8 24.42 28.34 -2.01
CA LYS A 8 25.38 29.44 -1.85
C LYS A 8 25.72 30.14 -3.18
N LEU A 9 25.17 29.69 -4.30
CA LEU A 9 25.32 30.35 -5.59
C LEU A 9 24.41 31.59 -5.66
N THR A 10 24.86 32.63 -6.37
CA THR A 10 24.00 33.80 -6.63
C THR A 10 22.80 33.40 -7.50
N ALA A 11 21.66 34.06 -7.32
CA ALA A 11 20.45 33.82 -8.11
C ALA A 11 20.71 33.97 -9.62
N LYS A 12 21.59 34.91 -10.01
CA LYS A 12 22.02 35.09 -11.41
C LYS A 12 22.75 33.83 -11.94
N THR A 13 23.69 33.28 -11.18
CA THR A 13 24.40 32.05 -11.57
C THR A 13 23.46 30.86 -11.69
N GLN A 14 22.56 30.66 -10.73
CA GLN A 14 21.57 29.58 -10.78
C GLN A 14 20.68 29.69 -12.02
N LYS A 15 20.19 30.90 -12.34
CA LYS A 15 19.36 31.16 -13.52
C LYS A 15 20.09 30.84 -14.83
N LEU A 16 21.37 31.18 -14.93
CA LEU A 16 22.19 30.86 -16.12
C LEU A 16 22.39 29.35 -16.30
N VAL A 17 22.55 28.59 -15.21
CA VAL A 17 22.64 27.13 -15.29
C VAL A 17 21.32 26.51 -15.74
N LEU A 18 20.20 26.98 -15.17
CA LEU A 18 18.88 26.39 -15.43
C LEU A 18 18.30 26.78 -16.80
N HIS A 19 18.46 28.03 -17.23
CA HIS A 19 17.81 28.59 -18.42
C HIS A 19 18.79 28.94 -19.55
N GLY A 20 20.08 28.70 -19.35
CA GLY A 20 21.08 28.88 -20.39
C GLY A 20 21.87 30.17 -20.30
N LEU A 21 22.90 30.25 -21.13
CA LEU A 21 23.79 31.40 -21.25
C LEU A 21 23.47 32.21 -22.51
N PRO A 22 23.44 33.55 -22.43
CA PRO A 22 23.40 34.38 -23.63
C PRO A 22 24.75 34.29 -24.35
N GLY A 23 24.73 33.86 -25.61
CA GLY A 23 25.91 33.75 -26.48
C GLY A 23 26.49 32.34 -26.60
N ASN A 24 27.60 32.24 -27.35
CA ASN A 24 28.27 30.97 -27.61
C ASN A 24 29.28 30.64 -26.50
N VAL A 25 29.28 29.38 -26.09
CA VAL A 25 30.23 28.81 -25.14
C VAL A 25 31.13 27.82 -25.89
N THR A 26 32.42 27.90 -25.64
CA THR A 26 33.40 26.95 -26.15
C THR A 26 33.42 25.71 -25.26
N VAL A 27 32.92 24.59 -25.76
CA VAL A 27 32.92 23.31 -25.03
C VAL A 27 34.14 22.51 -25.47
N LYS A 28 35.01 22.19 -24.50
CA LYS A 28 36.16 21.29 -24.68
C LYS A 28 35.88 19.99 -23.95
N PHE A 29 35.93 18.87 -24.67
CA PHE A 29 35.73 17.54 -24.08
C PHE A 29 36.66 16.51 -24.73
N LYS A 30 36.99 15.44 -24.00
CA LYS A 30 37.63 14.26 -24.58
C LYS A 30 36.55 13.27 -24.96
N ASN A 31 36.59 12.78 -26.20
CA ASN A 31 35.69 11.70 -26.61
C ASN A 31 36.10 10.37 -25.94
N ARG A 32 35.27 9.33 -26.12
CA ARG A 32 35.56 7.97 -25.59
C ARG A 32 36.90 7.36 -26.03
N TYR A 33 37.53 7.93 -27.06
CA TYR A 33 38.83 7.49 -27.61
C TYR A 33 40.00 8.40 -27.16
N GLY A 34 39.78 9.26 -26.17
CA GLY A 34 40.81 10.15 -25.62
C GLY A 34 41.18 11.36 -26.47
N ARG A 35 40.58 11.53 -27.66
CA ARG A 35 40.85 12.68 -28.54
C ARG A 35 40.15 13.93 -28.00
N ALA A 36 40.91 15.01 -27.83
CA ALA A 36 40.36 16.31 -27.48
C ALA A 36 39.55 16.86 -28.65
N ARG A 37 38.30 17.25 -28.39
CA ARG A 37 37.45 17.98 -29.32
C ARG A 37 37.03 19.30 -28.69
N GLN A 38 36.92 20.32 -29.53
CA GLN A 38 36.42 21.63 -29.17
C GLN A 38 35.38 22.04 -30.19
N PHE A 39 34.24 22.54 -29.72
CA PHE A 39 33.23 23.13 -30.57
C PHE A 39 32.56 24.30 -29.84
N ASN A 40 32.03 25.24 -30.60
CA ASN A 40 31.27 26.36 -30.07
C ASN A 40 29.79 26.02 -30.16
N THR A 41 29.06 26.18 -29.06
CA THR A 41 27.62 25.90 -29.00
C THR A 41 26.95 26.86 -28.04
N THR A 42 25.65 27.05 -28.18
CA THR A 42 24.85 27.74 -27.17
C THR A 42 24.52 26.78 -26.05
N PHE A 43 24.65 27.24 -24.81
CA PHE A 43 24.16 26.48 -23.67
C PHE A 43 22.70 26.83 -23.43
N GLU A 44 21.77 25.96 -23.86
CA GLU A 44 20.31 26.20 -23.76
C GLU A 44 19.78 26.14 -22.31
N GLY A 45 20.59 25.65 -21.37
CA GLY A 45 20.18 25.46 -19.97
C GLY A 45 19.60 24.09 -19.70
N VAL A 46 19.61 23.69 -18.43
CA VAL A 46 19.15 22.36 -18.00
C VAL A 46 17.64 22.18 -18.22
N ILE A 47 16.81 23.18 -17.89
CA ILE A 47 15.34 23.05 -17.98
C ILE A 47 14.87 22.93 -19.43
N PRO A 48 15.26 23.82 -20.37
CA PRO A 48 14.88 23.68 -21.77
C PRO A 48 15.39 22.38 -22.39
N TRP A 49 16.60 21.95 -22.03
CA TRP A 49 17.17 20.69 -22.49
C TRP A 49 16.33 19.48 -22.04
N ILE A 50 15.94 19.40 -20.76
CA ILE A 50 15.08 18.32 -20.25
C ILE A 50 13.73 18.31 -20.95
N LYS A 51 13.09 19.49 -21.08
CA LYS A 51 11.78 19.62 -21.73
C LYS A 51 11.83 19.15 -23.18
N ARG A 52 12.81 19.62 -23.95
CA ARG A 52 13.01 19.23 -25.35
C ARG A 52 13.27 17.73 -25.49
N ARG A 53 14.08 17.15 -24.58
CA ARG A 53 14.38 15.71 -24.58
C ARG A 53 13.19 14.84 -24.23
N HIS A 54 12.30 15.30 -23.36
CA HIS A 54 11.03 14.64 -23.07
C HIS A 54 10.10 14.68 -24.27
N GLU A 55 9.93 15.85 -24.90
CA GLU A 55 9.09 16.05 -26.09
C GLU A 55 9.59 15.25 -27.30
N SER A 56 10.91 15.16 -27.49
CA SER A 56 11.52 14.40 -28.57
C SER A 56 11.89 12.96 -28.20
N ALA A 57 11.40 12.43 -27.07
CA ALA A 57 11.66 11.05 -26.68
C ALA A 57 10.87 10.08 -27.57
N GLU A 58 11.59 9.19 -28.26
CA GLU A 58 11.01 8.17 -29.15
C GLU A 58 10.53 6.90 -28.42
N SER A 59 10.91 6.73 -27.14
CA SER A 59 10.50 5.59 -26.32
C SER A 59 9.96 6.03 -24.97
N ASP A 60 8.98 5.29 -24.46
CA ASP A 60 8.34 5.58 -23.17
C ASP A 60 9.34 5.51 -22.01
N TRP A 61 10.26 4.54 -22.02
CA TRP A 61 11.34 4.46 -21.03
C TRP A 61 12.18 5.74 -20.98
N THR A 62 12.53 6.31 -22.14
CA THR A 62 13.32 7.56 -22.18
C THR A 62 12.50 8.72 -21.65
N ARG A 63 11.19 8.76 -21.97
CA ARG A 63 10.27 9.79 -21.50
C ARG A 63 10.14 9.76 -19.97
N GLU A 64 9.93 8.58 -19.39
CA GLU A 64 9.83 8.36 -17.94
C GLU A 64 11.10 8.83 -17.19
N GLN A 65 12.29 8.60 -17.75
CA GLN A 65 13.54 9.08 -17.14
C GLN A 65 13.59 10.60 -16.97
N TYR A 66 12.99 11.35 -17.91
CA TYR A 66 12.90 12.80 -17.84
C TYR A 66 11.73 13.29 -16.99
N GLU A 67 10.63 12.54 -16.96
CA GLU A 67 9.47 12.83 -16.09
C GLU A 67 9.84 12.81 -14.61
N GLY A 68 10.84 12.02 -14.20
CA GLY A 68 11.36 12.04 -12.83
C GLY A 68 11.94 13.39 -12.37
N TYR A 69 12.17 14.35 -13.27
CA TYR A 69 12.55 15.73 -12.93
C TYR A 69 11.40 16.74 -13.09
N MET A 70 10.22 16.26 -13.46
CA MET A 70 9.03 17.06 -13.71
C MET A 70 8.00 16.84 -12.60
N ARG A 71 7.04 17.75 -12.50
CA ARG A 71 5.87 17.59 -11.64
C ARG A 71 4.62 18.03 -12.41
N LEU A 72 3.51 17.39 -12.11
CA LEU A 72 2.21 17.85 -12.59
C LEU A 72 1.87 19.18 -11.93
N VAL A 73 1.48 20.15 -12.75
CA VAL A 73 0.99 21.46 -12.32
C VAL A 73 -0.33 21.74 -13.00
N PRO A 74 -1.23 22.54 -12.39
CA PRO A 74 -2.44 22.99 -13.06
C PRO A 74 -2.11 23.64 -14.41
N CYS A 75 -2.89 23.30 -15.43
CA CYS A 75 -2.74 23.87 -16.75
C CYS A 75 -2.96 25.39 -16.70
N SER A 76 -2.11 26.18 -17.34
CA SER A 76 -2.26 27.65 -17.35
C SER A 76 -3.50 28.14 -18.11
N ALA A 77 -4.09 27.33 -19.00
CA ALA A 77 -5.24 27.73 -19.81
C ALA A 77 -6.59 27.48 -19.14
N CYS A 78 -6.71 26.40 -18.37
CA CYS A 78 -7.96 26.04 -17.67
C CYS A 78 -7.82 25.99 -16.15
N GLU A 79 -6.64 26.32 -15.63
CA GLU A 79 -6.31 26.33 -14.20
C GLU A 79 -6.57 24.99 -13.48
N GLY A 80 -6.61 23.89 -14.24
CA GLY A 80 -6.90 22.55 -13.71
C GLY A 80 -8.36 22.10 -13.88
N ALA A 81 -9.25 22.98 -14.36
CA ALA A 81 -10.68 22.69 -14.53
C ALA A 81 -11.00 21.72 -15.69
N ARG A 82 -10.03 21.44 -16.57
CA ARG A 82 -10.13 20.51 -17.72
C ARG A 82 -11.17 20.87 -18.79
N LEU A 83 -11.86 21.99 -18.66
CA LEU A 83 -12.91 22.45 -19.56
C LEU A 83 -12.53 23.77 -20.25
N LYS A 84 -13.21 24.07 -21.36
CA LYS A 84 -13.05 25.34 -22.09
C LYS A 84 -13.64 26.50 -21.28
N PRO A 85 -13.10 27.73 -21.41
CA PRO A 85 -13.65 28.91 -20.73
C PRO A 85 -15.14 29.15 -20.99
N SER A 86 -15.62 28.87 -22.21
CA SER A 86 -17.05 29.00 -22.56
C SER A 86 -17.95 28.03 -21.79
N THR A 87 -17.46 26.84 -21.44
CA THR A 87 -18.18 25.88 -20.59
C THR A 87 -18.17 26.32 -19.13
N LEU A 88 -17.06 26.88 -18.66
CA LEU A 88 -16.92 27.39 -17.29
C LEU A 88 -17.71 28.68 -17.02
N ALA A 89 -18.13 29.38 -18.07
CA ALA A 89 -19.01 30.54 -17.98
C ALA A 89 -20.47 30.16 -17.62
N ILE A 90 -20.85 28.88 -17.77
CA ILE A 90 -22.18 28.39 -17.40
C ILE A 90 -22.19 28.11 -15.89
N THR A 91 -23.04 28.81 -15.15
CA THR A 91 -23.15 28.72 -13.70
C THR A 91 -24.55 28.32 -13.25
N ILE A 92 -24.60 27.67 -12.09
CA ILE A 92 -25.81 27.41 -11.30
C ILE A 92 -25.50 28.01 -9.92
N ASN A 93 -26.35 28.91 -9.40
CA ASN A 93 -26.12 29.62 -8.14
C ASN A 93 -24.67 30.16 -7.99
N ASP A 94 -24.19 30.90 -9.00
CA ASP A 94 -22.85 31.51 -9.05
C ASP A 94 -21.67 30.53 -8.96
N ARG A 95 -21.90 29.26 -9.32
CA ARG A 95 -20.87 28.22 -9.38
C ARG A 95 -20.90 27.49 -10.71
N ASN A 96 -19.74 27.33 -11.32
CA ASN A 96 -19.59 26.51 -12.53
C ASN A 96 -19.38 25.03 -12.17
N ILE A 97 -19.45 24.16 -13.19
CA ILE A 97 -19.33 22.71 -12.99
C ILE A 97 -18.00 22.28 -12.34
N SER A 98 -16.87 22.93 -12.65
CA SER A 98 -15.59 22.59 -12.03
C SER A 98 -15.59 22.93 -10.55
N GLN A 99 -16.10 24.11 -10.19
CA GLN A 99 -16.18 24.56 -8.80
C GLN A 99 -17.05 23.62 -7.96
N VAL A 100 -18.17 23.16 -8.49
CA VAL A 100 -19.03 22.17 -7.80
C VAL A 100 -18.33 20.81 -7.67
N CYS A 101 -17.55 20.39 -8.66
CA CYS A 101 -16.79 19.14 -8.62
C CYS A 101 -15.53 19.21 -7.74
N GLU A 102 -14.97 20.38 -7.48
CA GLU A 102 -13.82 20.62 -6.61
C GLU A 102 -14.19 20.74 -5.12
N MET A 103 -15.44 21.08 -4.82
CA MET A 103 -16.01 20.93 -3.49
C MET A 103 -15.89 19.48 -3.01
N SER A 104 -15.81 19.29 -1.69
CA SER A 104 -15.95 17.94 -1.14
C SER A 104 -17.38 17.43 -1.40
N ILE A 105 -17.58 16.11 -1.46
CA ILE A 105 -18.89 15.51 -1.67
C ILE A 105 -19.90 16.01 -0.63
N GLY A 106 -19.47 16.20 0.62
CA GLY A 106 -20.29 16.82 1.68
C GLY A 106 -20.67 18.27 1.39
N GLU A 107 -19.75 19.08 0.87
CA GLU A 107 -20.03 20.47 0.46
C GLU A 107 -20.94 20.51 -0.78
N SER A 108 -20.68 19.66 -1.78
CA SER A 108 -21.48 19.55 -3.00
C SER A 108 -22.92 19.12 -2.71
N ALA A 109 -23.12 18.17 -1.78
CA ALA A 109 -24.45 17.73 -1.38
C ALA A 109 -25.26 18.88 -0.74
N LYS A 110 -24.64 19.62 0.21
CA LYS A 110 -25.28 20.80 0.82
C LYS A 110 -25.58 21.89 -0.20
N PHE A 111 -24.67 22.11 -1.16
CA PHE A 111 -24.86 23.07 -2.24
C PHE A 111 -26.07 22.70 -3.13
N LEU A 112 -26.21 21.41 -3.48
CA LEU A 112 -27.29 20.94 -4.34
C LEU A 112 -28.64 20.87 -3.63
N GLU A 113 -28.67 20.59 -2.32
CA GLU A 113 -29.88 20.68 -1.50
C GLU A 113 -30.36 22.13 -1.36
N GLY A 114 -29.44 23.08 -1.29
CA GLY A 114 -29.71 24.52 -1.19
C GLY A 114 -29.94 25.22 -2.53
N LEU A 115 -30.18 24.49 -3.63
CA LEU A 115 -30.40 25.09 -4.94
C LEU A 115 -31.67 25.93 -4.97
N VAL A 116 -31.54 27.16 -5.49
CA VAL A 116 -32.65 28.09 -5.70
C VAL A 116 -32.90 28.14 -7.20
N LEU A 117 -33.98 27.51 -7.63
CA LEU A 117 -34.34 27.40 -9.04
C LEU A 117 -35.66 28.15 -9.28
N SER A 118 -35.83 28.70 -10.49
CA SER A 118 -37.13 29.19 -10.93
C SER A 118 -38.13 28.02 -11.02
N ASP A 119 -39.44 28.28 -10.96
CA ASP A 119 -40.46 27.21 -11.05
C ASP A 119 -40.29 26.35 -12.31
N ARG A 120 -39.92 26.99 -13.42
CA ARG A 120 -39.64 26.31 -14.69
C ARG A 120 -38.42 25.39 -14.60
N ASP A 121 -37.30 25.90 -14.06
CA ASP A 121 -36.06 25.14 -13.98
C ASP A 121 -36.17 24.01 -12.94
N ALA A 122 -36.86 24.26 -11.83
CA ALA A 122 -37.19 23.26 -10.83
C ALA A 122 -37.97 22.09 -11.44
N MET A 123 -38.98 22.39 -12.28
CA MET A 123 -39.77 21.35 -12.96
C MET A 123 -38.93 20.51 -13.92
N ILE A 124 -38.01 21.13 -14.68
CA ILE A 124 -37.13 20.43 -15.62
C ILE A 124 -36.06 19.61 -14.89
N ALA A 125 -35.44 20.20 -13.87
CA ALA A 125 -34.30 19.63 -13.16
C ALA A 125 -34.70 18.65 -12.05
N ALA A 126 -35.97 18.59 -11.62
CA ALA A 126 -36.43 17.79 -10.48
C ALA A 126 -35.91 16.34 -10.49
N ARG A 127 -36.01 15.65 -11.64
CA ARG A 127 -35.53 14.25 -11.76
C ARG A 127 -34.01 14.14 -11.65
N VAL A 128 -33.29 15.09 -12.26
CA VAL A 128 -31.82 15.12 -12.28
C VAL A 128 -31.28 15.44 -10.89
N VAL A 129 -31.81 16.49 -10.24
CA VAL A 129 -31.40 16.89 -8.88
C VAL A 129 -31.68 15.77 -7.89
N LYS A 130 -32.84 15.12 -7.98
CA LYS A 130 -33.17 13.96 -7.14
C LYS A 130 -32.16 12.81 -7.31
N GLU A 131 -31.80 12.48 -8.56
CA GLU A 131 -30.83 11.41 -8.86
C GLU A 131 -29.42 11.77 -8.36
N VAL A 132 -28.97 13.01 -8.57
CA VAL A 132 -27.65 13.46 -8.11
C VAL A 132 -27.58 13.48 -6.59
N ASN A 133 -28.59 14.02 -5.90
CA ASN A 133 -28.64 14.04 -4.44
C ASN A 133 -28.69 12.62 -3.86
N ALA A 134 -29.40 11.68 -4.50
CA ALA A 134 -29.39 10.28 -4.10
C ALA A 134 -27.97 9.67 -4.21
N ARG A 135 -27.27 9.89 -5.33
CA ARG A 135 -25.90 9.39 -5.53
C ARG A 135 -24.89 9.99 -4.56
N LEU A 136 -24.96 11.29 -4.31
CA LEU A 136 -24.14 11.93 -3.29
C LEU A 136 -24.45 11.37 -1.90
N GLY A 137 -25.73 11.18 -1.58
CA GLY A 137 -26.16 10.52 -0.34
C GLY A 137 -25.54 9.14 -0.15
N PHE A 138 -25.46 8.31 -1.19
CA PHE A 138 -24.78 7.01 -1.10
C PHE A 138 -23.28 7.15 -0.81
N LEU A 139 -22.60 8.12 -1.42
CA LEU A 139 -21.18 8.39 -1.15
C LEU A 139 -20.95 8.91 0.27
N LEU A 140 -21.87 9.72 0.82
CA LEU A 140 -21.84 10.18 2.20
C LEU A 140 -22.02 9.03 3.20
N ASN A 141 -22.95 8.12 2.92
CA ASN A 141 -23.23 6.97 3.78
C ASN A 141 -22.03 6.02 3.90
N VAL A 142 -21.23 5.88 2.83
CA VAL A 142 -19.98 5.09 2.87
C VAL A 142 -18.76 5.89 3.37
N GLY A 143 -18.96 7.08 3.95
CA GLY A 143 -17.89 7.86 4.59
C GLY A 143 -16.88 8.48 3.63
N LEU A 144 -17.30 8.84 2.41
CA LEU A 144 -16.45 9.49 1.40
C LEU A 144 -16.70 10.99 1.26
N ASP A 145 -17.31 11.62 2.27
CA ASP A 145 -17.72 13.03 2.26
C ASP A 145 -16.57 14.01 2.04
N TYR A 146 -15.34 13.61 2.39
CA TYR A 146 -14.13 14.41 2.27
C TYR A 146 -13.52 14.45 0.86
N LEU A 147 -13.91 13.51 -0.02
CA LEU A 147 -13.41 13.46 -1.39
C LEU A 147 -14.06 14.53 -2.26
N SER A 148 -13.34 15.03 -3.27
CA SER A 148 -13.95 15.82 -4.33
C SER A 148 -14.36 14.93 -5.50
N LEU A 149 -15.38 15.35 -6.26
CA LEU A 149 -15.79 14.65 -7.49
C LEU A 149 -14.71 14.75 -8.59
N SER A 150 -13.82 15.75 -8.50
CA SER A 150 -12.70 15.95 -9.41
C SER A 150 -11.46 15.09 -9.12
N ARG A 151 -11.42 14.37 -7.98
CA ARG A 151 -10.28 13.53 -7.60
C ARG A 151 -10.02 12.45 -8.65
N ALA A 152 -8.76 12.28 -9.02
CA ALA A 152 -8.38 11.28 -10.02
C ALA A 152 -8.58 9.86 -9.46
N ALA A 153 -9.24 8.98 -10.22
CA ALA A 153 -9.51 7.62 -9.77
C ALA A 153 -8.24 6.82 -9.45
N GLY A 154 -7.15 7.07 -10.17
CA GLY A 154 -5.86 6.40 -9.95
C GLY A 154 -5.12 6.83 -8.67
N THR A 155 -5.58 7.86 -7.96
CA THR A 155 -4.99 8.30 -6.68
C THR A 155 -5.86 7.94 -5.48
N LEU A 156 -6.91 7.14 -5.68
CA LEU A 156 -7.75 6.62 -4.62
C LEU A 156 -7.07 5.43 -3.94
N ALA A 157 -7.22 5.32 -2.63
CA ALA A 157 -6.85 4.11 -1.89
C ALA A 157 -7.77 2.95 -2.29
N GLY A 158 -7.33 1.70 -2.06
CA GLY A 158 -8.12 0.49 -2.37
C GLY A 158 -9.51 0.53 -1.72
N GLY A 159 -9.58 0.82 -0.43
CA GLY A 159 -10.84 0.97 0.30
C GLY A 159 -11.72 2.13 -0.20
N GLU A 160 -11.12 3.26 -0.62
CA GLU A 160 -11.88 4.37 -1.22
C GLU A 160 -12.55 3.92 -2.54
N ALA A 161 -11.80 3.25 -3.43
CA ALA A 161 -12.32 2.75 -4.70
C ALA A 161 -13.40 1.68 -4.50
N GLN A 162 -13.22 0.78 -3.54
CA GLN A 162 -14.21 -0.24 -3.17
C GLN A 162 -15.51 0.39 -2.66
N ARG A 163 -15.42 1.41 -1.79
CA ARG A 163 -16.61 2.11 -1.26
C ARG A 163 -17.33 2.92 -2.33
N ILE A 164 -16.64 3.53 -3.29
CA ILE A 164 -17.28 4.14 -4.47
C ILE A 164 -18.06 3.10 -5.26
N ARG A 165 -17.50 1.90 -5.45
CA ARG A 165 -18.19 0.80 -6.12
C ARG A 165 -19.42 0.36 -5.34
N LEU A 166 -19.32 0.21 -4.01
CA LEU A 166 -20.45 -0.12 -3.13
C LEU A 166 -21.56 0.93 -3.23
N ALA A 167 -21.23 2.22 -3.13
CA ALA A 167 -22.19 3.32 -3.29
C ALA A 167 -22.89 3.27 -4.67
N SER A 168 -22.15 2.94 -5.72
CA SER A 168 -22.70 2.77 -7.08
C SER A 168 -23.65 1.56 -7.18
N GLN A 169 -23.36 0.48 -6.46
CA GLN A 169 -24.22 -0.71 -6.41
C GLN A 169 -25.50 -0.48 -5.61
N ILE A 170 -25.45 0.30 -4.53
CA ILE A 170 -26.66 0.66 -3.79
C ILE A 170 -27.57 1.53 -4.65
N GLY A 171 -26.97 2.45 -5.42
CA GLY A 171 -27.70 3.32 -6.33
C GLY A 171 -28.34 2.63 -7.53
N SER A 172 -27.92 1.41 -7.90
CA SER A 172 -28.57 0.67 -8.98
C SER A 172 -29.91 0.07 -8.57
N GLY A 173 -30.19 -0.05 -7.26
CA GLY A 173 -31.47 -0.52 -6.74
C GLY A 173 -31.81 -1.97 -7.12
N LEU A 174 -30.79 -2.80 -7.35
CA LEU A 174 -30.98 -4.20 -7.68
C LEU A 174 -31.57 -4.97 -6.48
N VAL A 175 -32.38 -5.98 -6.78
CA VAL A 175 -33.04 -6.87 -5.82
C VAL A 175 -32.79 -8.32 -6.25
N GLY A 176 -32.71 -9.26 -5.31
CA GLY A 176 -32.43 -10.67 -5.59
C GLY A 176 -30.99 -10.92 -6.04
N THR A 177 -30.07 -10.01 -5.73
CA THR A 177 -28.65 -10.12 -6.08
C THR A 177 -27.85 -10.67 -4.91
N LEU A 178 -26.86 -11.53 -5.19
CA LEU A 178 -25.84 -11.95 -4.23
C LEU A 178 -24.64 -11.01 -4.35
N TYR A 179 -24.45 -10.16 -3.34
CA TYR A 179 -23.26 -9.32 -3.23
C TYR A 179 -22.19 -10.06 -2.45
N VAL A 180 -21.03 -10.27 -3.07
CA VAL A 180 -19.84 -10.82 -2.41
C VAL A 180 -18.84 -9.68 -2.23
N LEU A 181 -18.55 -9.34 -0.99
CA LEU A 181 -17.71 -8.22 -0.59
C LEU A 181 -16.48 -8.77 0.13
N ASP A 182 -15.32 -8.28 -0.29
CA ASP A 182 -14.02 -8.67 0.26
C ASP A 182 -13.51 -7.53 1.15
N GLU A 183 -13.67 -7.66 2.46
CA GLU A 183 -13.19 -6.73 3.50
C GLU A 183 -13.54 -5.24 3.24
N PRO A 184 -14.84 -4.88 3.21
CA PRO A 184 -15.24 -3.49 2.96
C PRO A 184 -14.80 -2.49 4.04
N SER A 185 -14.39 -2.96 5.23
CA SER A 185 -13.87 -2.12 6.32
C SER A 185 -12.44 -1.61 6.11
N ILE A 186 -11.73 -2.07 5.08
CA ILE A 186 -10.32 -1.68 4.83
C ILE A 186 -10.14 -0.15 4.78
N GLY A 187 -9.14 0.33 5.53
CA GLY A 187 -8.77 1.74 5.61
C GLY A 187 -9.89 2.64 6.17
N LEU A 188 -10.87 2.07 6.88
CA LEU A 188 -11.87 2.81 7.64
C LEU A 188 -11.44 2.99 9.09
N HIS A 189 -11.70 4.18 9.59
CA HIS A 189 -11.65 4.43 11.02
C HIS A 189 -12.89 3.85 11.70
N GLN A 190 -12.76 3.40 12.95
CA GLN A 190 -13.83 2.77 13.74
C GLN A 190 -15.13 3.58 13.77
N ARG A 191 -15.01 4.91 13.80
CA ARG A 191 -16.14 5.85 13.66
C ARG A 191 -17.01 5.61 12.42
N ASP A 192 -16.38 5.35 11.28
CA ASP A 192 -17.05 5.28 9.98
C ASP A 192 -17.51 3.84 9.66
N ASN A 193 -16.96 2.84 10.38
CA ASN A 193 -17.32 1.43 10.25
C ASN A 193 -18.81 1.18 10.51
N ARG A 194 -19.39 1.82 11.52
CA ARG A 194 -20.82 1.71 11.81
C ARG A 194 -21.71 2.16 10.64
N ARG A 195 -21.33 3.23 9.94
CA ARG A 195 -22.07 3.71 8.77
C ARG A 195 -22.00 2.71 7.61
N LEU A 196 -20.86 2.03 7.45
CA LEU A 196 -20.71 0.95 6.50
C LEU A 196 -21.65 -0.21 6.85
N ILE A 197 -21.67 -0.66 8.11
CA ILE A 197 -22.56 -1.73 8.57
C ILE A 197 -24.03 -1.37 8.28
N GLU A 198 -24.49 -0.19 8.67
CA GLU A 198 -25.86 0.28 8.36
C GLU A 198 -26.17 0.24 6.86
N THR A 199 -25.18 0.59 6.04
CA THR A 199 -25.29 0.53 4.57
C THR A 199 -25.41 -0.90 4.05
N LEU A 200 -24.68 -1.86 4.63
CA LEU A 200 -24.78 -3.29 4.31
C LEU A 200 -26.14 -3.87 4.71
N HIS A 201 -26.66 -3.50 5.89
CA HIS A 201 -27.99 -3.89 6.33
C HIS A 201 -29.06 -3.37 5.37
N ARG A 202 -28.94 -2.12 4.93
CA ARG A 202 -29.85 -1.56 3.92
C ARG A 202 -29.77 -2.32 2.59
N LEU A 203 -28.57 -2.70 2.14
CA LEU A 203 -28.40 -3.48 0.91
C LEU A 203 -29.12 -4.84 1.02
N ARG A 204 -29.00 -5.52 2.18
CA ARG A 204 -29.73 -6.75 2.50
C ARG A 204 -31.24 -6.54 2.52
N ASP A 205 -31.70 -5.51 3.24
CA ASP A 205 -33.13 -5.23 3.47
C ASP A 205 -33.88 -4.82 2.19
N LEU A 206 -33.16 -4.39 1.14
CA LEU A 206 -33.72 -4.24 -0.21
C LEU A 206 -34.15 -5.57 -0.85
N GLY A 207 -33.85 -6.72 -0.24
CA GLY A 207 -34.14 -8.06 -0.75
C GLY A 207 -32.94 -8.70 -1.44
N ASN A 208 -31.73 -8.38 -1.00
CA ASN A 208 -30.48 -8.98 -1.50
C ASN A 208 -29.84 -9.87 -0.44
N THR A 209 -28.94 -10.74 -0.89
CA THR A 209 -28.05 -11.49 0.00
C THR A 209 -26.68 -10.84 -0.01
N VAL A 210 -26.12 -10.57 1.17
CA VAL A 210 -24.81 -9.92 1.32
C VAL A 210 -23.87 -10.90 2.01
N LEU A 211 -22.89 -11.40 1.28
CA LEU A 211 -21.81 -12.23 1.78
C LEU A 211 -20.57 -11.36 1.94
N VAL A 212 -20.07 -11.24 3.16
CA VAL A 212 -18.93 -10.39 3.48
C VAL A 212 -17.81 -11.26 4.04
N VAL A 213 -16.63 -11.17 3.46
CA VAL A 213 -15.38 -11.66 4.05
C VAL A 213 -14.83 -10.55 4.93
N GLU A 214 -14.71 -10.79 6.24
CA GLU A 214 -14.30 -9.75 7.19
C GLU A 214 -13.49 -10.34 8.36
N HIS A 215 -12.71 -9.45 8.96
CA HIS A 215 -11.96 -9.70 10.19
C HIS A 215 -12.29 -8.67 11.27
N ASP A 216 -13.02 -7.60 10.95
CA ASP A 216 -13.45 -6.61 11.93
C ASP A 216 -14.48 -7.16 12.93
N GLU A 217 -14.23 -6.94 14.23
CA GLU A 217 -15.06 -7.47 15.30
C GLU A 217 -16.49 -6.92 15.29
N GLU A 218 -16.67 -5.62 15.03
CA GLU A 218 -17.99 -4.98 15.03
C GLU A 218 -18.85 -5.54 13.90
N THR A 219 -18.29 -5.66 12.70
CA THR A 219 -18.97 -6.22 11.53
C THR A 219 -19.35 -7.68 11.75
N ILE A 220 -18.47 -8.48 12.34
CA ILE A 220 -18.76 -9.88 12.68
C ILE A 220 -19.92 -9.96 13.69
N ARG A 221 -19.94 -9.09 14.71
CA ARG A 221 -20.97 -9.09 15.75
C ARG A 221 -22.36 -8.70 15.23
N GLU A 222 -22.42 -7.80 14.25
CA GLU A 222 -23.67 -7.33 13.65
C GLU A 222 -24.21 -8.25 12.54
N SER A 223 -23.44 -9.28 12.14
CA SER A 223 -23.87 -10.24 11.12
C SER A 223 -25.04 -11.12 11.57
N ASP A 224 -25.95 -11.44 10.63
CA ASP A 224 -27.07 -12.36 10.89
C ASP A 224 -26.59 -13.82 11.04
N TRP A 225 -25.56 -14.17 10.28
CA TRP A 225 -25.00 -15.51 10.17
C TRP A 225 -23.50 -15.41 9.91
N ILE A 226 -22.71 -16.23 10.62
CA ILE A 226 -21.27 -16.31 10.45
C ILE A 226 -20.87 -17.69 9.94
N VAL A 227 -19.93 -17.72 9.00
CA VAL A 227 -19.24 -18.92 8.51
C VAL A 227 -17.77 -18.77 8.86
N ASP A 228 -17.30 -19.57 9.82
CA ASP A 228 -15.90 -19.59 10.22
C ASP A 228 -15.15 -20.70 9.46
N ILE A 229 -14.07 -20.32 8.78
CA ILE A 229 -13.24 -21.21 7.97
C ILE A 229 -11.89 -21.37 8.67
N GLY A 230 -11.45 -22.60 8.87
CA GLY A 230 -10.21 -22.88 9.58
C GLY A 230 -9.93 -24.37 9.69
N PRO A 231 -9.32 -24.85 10.80
CA PRO A 231 -8.82 -24.08 11.95
C PRO A 231 -7.47 -23.36 11.71
N GLY A 232 -6.77 -23.70 10.62
CA GLY A 232 -5.51 -23.07 10.21
C GLY A 232 -5.56 -22.53 8.78
N ALA A 233 -4.40 -22.17 8.24
CA ALA A 233 -4.25 -21.67 6.87
C ALA A 233 -3.65 -22.75 5.94
N GLY A 234 -3.92 -22.62 4.63
CA GLY A 234 -3.47 -23.56 3.59
C GLY A 234 -3.95 -24.99 3.85
N GLU A 235 -3.01 -25.94 3.91
CA GLU A 235 -3.32 -27.38 4.05
C GLU A 235 -3.91 -27.74 5.43
N HIS A 236 -3.82 -26.84 6.41
CA HIS A 236 -4.44 -26.99 7.73
C HIS A 236 -5.78 -26.25 7.85
N GLY A 237 -6.29 -25.70 6.75
CA GLY A 237 -7.54 -24.96 6.66
C GLY A 237 -8.50 -25.54 5.62
N GLY A 238 -9.46 -24.71 5.19
CA GLY A 238 -10.42 -25.09 4.15
C GLY A 238 -11.62 -25.90 4.67
N GLU A 239 -11.75 -26.05 5.99
CA GLU A 239 -12.89 -26.67 6.64
C GLU A 239 -13.80 -25.62 7.26
N VAL A 240 -15.11 -25.87 7.25
CA VAL A 240 -16.08 -25.03 7.96
C VAL A 240 -16.07 -25.44 9.43
N VAL A 241 -15.44 -24.62 10.27
CA VAL A 241 -15.35 -24.85 11.72
C VAL A 241 -16.69 -24.55 12.39
N TYR A 242 -17.39 -23.52 11.92
CA TYR A 242 -18.70 -23.13 12.41
C TYR A 242 -19.52 -22.46 11.30
N SER A 243 -20.83 -22.74 11.27
CA SER A 243 -21.78 -22.04 10.41
C SER A 243 -23.09 -21.89 11.17
N GLY A 244 -23.46 -20.67 11.51
CA GLY A 244 -24.64 -20.41 12.34
C GLY A 244 -24.79 -18.97 12.80
N PRO A 245 -25.76 -18.70 13.69
CA PRO A 245 -25.91 -17.40 14.32
C PRO A 245 -24.68 -17.03 15.16
N VAL A 246 -24.28 -15.75 15.16
CA VAL A 246 -23.06 -15.26 15.84
C VAL A 246 -22.95 -15.70 17.30
N LYS A 247 -24.05 -15.74 18.05
CA LYS A 247 -24.05 -16.17 19.46
C LYS A 247 -23.55 -17.60 19.67
N GLY A 248 -23.63 -18.47 18.66
CA GLY A 248 -23.17 -19.85 18.75
C GLY A 248 -21.66 -20.00 18.67
N ILE A 249 -20.95 -19.16 17.89
CA ILE A 249 -19.50 -19.29 17.70
C ILE A 249 -18.70 -19.11 19.00
N LEU A 250 -19.22 -18.30 19.94
CA LEU A 250 -18.59 -18.03 21.24
C LEU A 250 -18.37 -19.29 22.09
N LYS A 251 -19.15 -20.35 21.83
CA LYS A 251 -19.09 -21.63 22.54
C LYS A 251 -18.20 -22.67 21.86
N VAL A 252 -17.87 -22.46 20.58
CA VAL A 252 -17.03 -23.38 19.78
C VAL A 252 -15.59 -23.22 20.25
N LYS A 253 -14.96 -24.33 20.66
CA LYS A 253 -13.59 -24.30 21.21
C LYS A 253 -12.54 -24.31 20.10
N GLU A 254 -12.86 -24.92 18.98
CA GLU A 254 -12.01 -25.11 17.81
C GLU A 254 -11.87 -23.80 17.01
N SER A 255 -12.87 -22.91 17.09
CA SER A 255 -12.87 -21.61 16.41
C SER A 255 -11.91 -20.64 17.10
N ILE A 256 -10.84 -20.24 16.39
CA ILE A 256 -9.93 -19.20 16.87
C ILE A 256 -10.68 -17.87 16.94
N THR A 257 -11.47 -17.53 15.91
CA THR A 257 -12.33 -16.34 15.90
C THR A 257 -13.29 -16.31 17.09
N GLY A 258 -13.97 -17.42 17.38
CA GLY A 258 -14.84 -17.55 18.56
C GLY A 258 -14.11 -17.35 19.88
N GLN A 259 -12.84 -17.78 20.00
CA GLN A 259 -12.02 -17.54 21.19
C GLN A 259 -11.68 -16.06 21.38
N TYR A 260 -11.39 -15.32 20.30
CA TYR A 260 -11.16 -13.87 20.35
C TYR A 260 -12.45 -13.11 20.69
N LEU A 261 -13.57 -13.42 20.02
CA LEU A 261 -14.87 -12.80 20.27
C LEU A 261 -15.41 -13.07 21.70
N ALA A 262 -15.05 -14.21 22.28
CA ALA A 262 -15.41 -14.56 23.66
C ALA A 262 -14.42 -14.00 24.70
N GLY A 263 -13.35 -13.32 24.29
CA GLY A 263 -12.30 -12.80 25.18
C GLY A 263 -11.40 -13.86 25.81
N LYS A 264 -11.46 -15.12 25.35
CA LYS A 264 -10.56 -16.20 25.80
C LYS A 264 -9.14 -16.01 25.28
N ARG A 265 -9.02 -15.39 24.11
CA ARG A 265 -7.78 -14.87 23.55
C ARG A 265 -7.94 -13.37 23.33
N SER A 266 -6.83 -12.65 23.46
CA SER A 266 -6.75 -11.23 23.15
C SER A 266 -5.31 -10.88 22.77
N ILE A 267 -5.14 -9.73 22.12
CA ILE A 267 -3.83 -9.11 21.98
C ILE A 267 -3.56 -8.32 23.27
N PRO A 268 -2.59 -8.73 24.10
CA PRO A 268 -2.36 -8.10 25.40
C PRO A 268 -1.75 -6.71 25.23
N LEU A 269 -2.02 -5.84 26.20
CA LEU A 269 -1.29 -4.58 26.33
C LEU A 269 0.17 -4.86 26.72
N PRO A 270 1.15 -4.08 26.23
CA PRO A 270 2.52 -4.19 26.70
C PRO A 270 2.61 -3.84 28.19
N GLU A 271 3.22 -4.71 29.01
CA GLU A 271 3.41 -4.44 30.46
C GLU A 271 4.20 -3.16 30.73
N LYS A 272 5.16 -2.86 29.85
CA LYS A 272 5.93 -1.62 29.83
C LYS A 272 6.13 -1.17 28.40
N ARG A 273 5.79 0.08 28.11
CA ARG A 273 6.10 0.73 26.83
C ARG A 273 7.55 1.18 26.79
N ARG A 274 8.13 1.23 25.59
CA ARG A 274 9.46 1.80 25.39
C ARG A 274 9.38 3.29 25.58
N THR A 275 10.26 3.85 26.40
CA THR A 275 10.35 5.29 26.60
C THR A 275 11.14 5.92 25.45
N PRO A 276 10.63 6.97 24.79
CA PRO A 276 11.37 7.69 23.76
C PRO A 276 12.77 8.10 24.20
N GLY A 277 13.76 7.83 23.36
CA GLY A 277 15.14 8.26 23.57
C GLY A 277 15.38 9.74 23.25
N SER A 278 16.66 10.10 23.11
CA SER A 278 17.07 11.47 22.72
C SER A 278 17.02 11.73 21.21
N GLN A 279 16.90 10.69 20.39
CA GLN A 279 16.90 10.77 18.93
C GLN A 279 15.46 10.88 18.39
N TRP A 280 15.22 11.90 17.59
CA TRP A 280 13.91 12.21 17.02
C TRP A 280 14.04 12.65 15.57
N LEU A 281 13.07 12.25 14.75
CA LEU A 281 12.80 12.92 13.48
C LEU A 281 11.80 14.04 13.72
N GLU A 282 11.98 15.17 13.06
CA GLU A 282 11.05 16.30 13.15
C GLU A 282 10.67 16.77 11.76
N ILE A 283 9.40 16.60 11.40
CA ILE A 283 8.82 17.11 10.14
C ILE A 283 8.31 18.52 10.43
N VAL A 284 8.82 19.53 9.71
CA VAL A 284 8.48 20.93 9.95
C VAL A 284 7.67 21.52 8.81
N GLY A 285 6.50 22.07 9.13
CA GLY A 285 5.65 22.86 8.24
C GLY A 285 5.19 22.11 6.99
N ALA A 286 4.72 20.88 7.15
CA ALA A 286 4.11 20.04 6.11
C ALA A 286 2.79 20.64 5.60
N ARG A 287 2.65 20.78 4.28
CA ARG A 287 1.56 21.51 3.59
C ARG A 287 1.13 20.85 2.28
N GLU A 288 1.48 19.59 2.07
CA GLU A 288 1.02 18.87 0.90
C GLU A 288 -0.46 18.48 1.07
N HIS A 289 -1.21 18.52 -0.03
CA HIS A 289 -2.65 18.27 -0.04
C HIS A 289 -3.43 19.07 1.01
N ASN A 290 -4.04 18.41 2.00
CA ASN A 290 -4.85 19.02 3.05
C ASN A 290 -4.09 19.31 4.35
N LEU A 291 -2.78 19.02 4.44
CA LEU A 291 -2.00 19.30 5.65
C LEU A 291 -1.88 20.81 5.92
N GLN A 292 -2.18 21.24 7.15
CA GLN A 292 -2.28 22.64 7.53
C GLN A 292 -1.01 23.16 8.23
N ASN A 293 0.13 23.15 7.53
CA ASN A 293 1.43 23.59 8.07
C ASN A 293 1.82 22.82 9.35
N VAL A 294 1.60 21.51 9.33
CA VAL A 294 1.84 20.59 10.45
C VAL A 294 3.32 20.51 10.78
N THR A 295 3.63 20.53 12.07
CA THR A 295 4.96 20.20 12.61
C THR A 295 4.80 19.09 13.63
N VAL A 296 5.54 17.99 13.48
CA VAL A 296 5.37 16.78 14.29
C VAL A 296 6.73 16.12 14.53
N LYS A 297 6.88 15.49 15.69
CA LYS A 297 8.07 14.74 16.07
C LYS A 297 7.79 13.25 16.10
N ILE A 298 8.76 12.45 15.69
CA ILE A 298 8.69 10.99 15.65
C ILE A 298 9.89 10.46 16.45
N PRO A 299 9.67 9.75 17.56
CA PRO A 299 10.76 9.20 18.34
C PRO A 299 11.40 8.02 17.60
N LEU A 300 12.74 7.99 17.57
CA LEU A 300 13.48 6.87 17.00
C LEU A 300 13.68 5.76 18.05
N GLY A 301 13.80 4.52 17.57
CA GLY A 301 13.94 3.31 18.41
C GLY A 301 12.64 2.88 19.10
N CYS A 302 11.48 3.34 18.60
CA CYS A 302 10.16 3.05 19.16
C CYS A 302 9.23 2.43 18.10
N PHE A 303 8.16 1.78 18.58
CA PHE A 303 7.01 1.42 17.74
C PHE A 303 6.03 2.60 17.68
N VAL A 304 5.97 3.30 16.54
CA VAL A 304 5.19 4.52 16.36
C VAL A 304 4.01 4.24 15.44
N ALA A 305 2.79 4.62 15.84
CA ALA A 305 1.61 4.52 14.98
C ALA A 305 1.04 5.91 14.64
N VAL A 306 0.84 6.14 13.34
CA VAL A 306 0.15 7.29 12.79
C VAL A 306 -1.30 6.89 12.53
N THR A 307 -2.23 7.57 13.20
CA THR A 307 -3.66 7.20 13.22
C THR A 307 -4.56 8.41 12.99
N GLY A 308 -5.87 8.20 13.04
CA GLY A 308 -6.91 9.19 12.77
C GLY A 308 -7.78 8.85 11.57
N VAL A 309 -8.82 9.65 11.31
CA VAL A 309 -9.89 9.35 10.34
C VAL A 309 -9.41 9.26 8.88
N SER A 310 -10.18 8.59 8.02
CA SER A 310 -9.84 8.48 6.59
C SER A 310 -9.82 9.88 5.95
N GLY A 311 -8.79 10.15 5.14
CA GLY A 311 -8.58 11.48 4.55
C GLY A 311 -7.97 12.54 5.47
N SER A 312 -7.56 12.21 6.71
CA SER A 312 -6.95 13.19 7.63
C SER A 312 -5.53 13.64 7.24
N GLY A 313 -4.87 12.96 6.29
CA GLY A 313 -3.54 13.30 5.78
C GLY A 313 -2.40 12.35 6.23
N LYS A 314 -2.72 11.20 6.83
CA LYS A 314 -1.73 10.19 7.30
C LYS A 314 -0.74 9.76 6.19
N SER A 315 -1.27 9.27 5.07
CA SER A 315 -0.46 8.84 3.92
C SER A 315 0.32 10.01 3.32
N THR A 316 -0.25 11.21 3.29
CA THR A 316 0.46 12.40 2.81
C THR A 316 1.65 12.78 3.71
N LEU A 317 1.48 12.71 5.03
CA LEU A 317 2.55 13.00 5.97
C LEU A 317 3.70 11.98 5.85
N VAL A 318 3.37 10.68 5.80
CA VAL A 318 4.36 9.60 5.85
C VAL A 318 4.91 9.25 4.46
N ARG A 319 4.05 9.03 3.47
CA ARG A 319 4.43 8.51 2.15
C ARG A 319 4.72 9.61 1.12
N ASP A 320 4.01 10.73 1.15
CA ASP A 320 4.27 11.80 0.17
C ASP A 320 5.36 12.76 0.64
N ILE A 321 5.59 12.89 1.95
CA ILE A 321 6.58 13.81 2.53
C ILE A 321 7.76 13.06 3.14
N LEU A 322 7.56 12.29 4.21
CA LEU A 322 8.68 11.70 4.97
C LEU A 322 9.48 10.71 4.12
N LEU A 323 8.81 9.76 3.46
CA LEU A 323 9.45 8.71 2.66
C LEU A 323 10.34 9.27 1.54
N PRO A 324 9.87 10.17 0.64
CA PRO A 324 10.72 10.72 -0.42
C PRO A 324 11.91 11.50 0.13
N VAL A 325 11.77 12.23 1.24
CA VAL A 325 12.91 12.92 1.87
C VAL A 325 13.95 11.92 2.36
N LEU A 326 13.55 10.84 3.03
CA LEU A 326 14.46 9.80 3.48
C LEU A 326 15.12 9.07 2.29
N MET A 327 14.34 8.75 1.26
CA MET A 327 14.84 8.12 0.02
C MET A 327 15.84 9.02 -0.72
N GLN A 328 15.61 10.34 -0.77
CA GLN A 328 16.55 11.32 -1.32
C GLN A 328 17.82 11.43 -0.48
N HIS A 329 17.70 11.45 0.85
CA HIS A 329 18.84 11.59 1.73
C HIS A 329 19.74 10.35 1.70
N ILE A 330 19.15 9.16 1.85
CA ILE A 330 19.86 7.89 2.04
C ILE A 330 20.27 7.28 0.70
N TYR A 331 19.33 7.15 -0.25
CA TYR A 331 19.57 6.44 -1.52
C TYR A 331 19.74 7.35 -2.74
N LYS A 332 19.67 8.68 -2.55
CA LYS A 332 19.74 9.66 -3.64
C LYS A 332 18.63 9.46 -4.68
N SER A 333 17.44 9.06 -4.23
CA SER A 333 16.25 9.00 -5.10
C SER A 333 15.98 10.37 -5.75
N LYS A 334 15.26 10.35 -6.88
CA LYS A 334 14.84 11.56 -7.61
C LYS A 334 13.41 11.97 -7.27
N ASP A 335 12.67 11.15 -6.54
CA ASP A 335 11.27 11.40 -6.21
C ASP A 335 11.14 12.72 -5.44
N ALA A 336 10.31 13.62 -5.94
CA ALA A 336 10.11 14.92 -5.32
C ALA A 336 9.22 14.79 -4.07
N PRO A 337 9.67 15.20 -2.87
CA PRO A 337 8.82 15.20 -1.70
C PRO A 337 7.70 16.22 -1.83
N GLY A 338 6.57 15.93 -1.19
CA GLY A 338 5.48 16.87 -0.99
C GLY A 338 5.93 18.16 -0.28
N LYS A 339 5.13 19.20 -0.36
CA LYS A 339 5.41 20.53 0.21
C LYS A 339 5.63 20.44 1.73
N HIS A 340 6.84 20.78 2.16
CA HIS A 340 7.22 20.92 3.57
C HIS A 340 8.34 21.96 3.71
N LYS A 341 8.68 22.40 4.93
CA LYS A 341 9.80 23.34 5.14
C LYS A 341 11.15 22.62 5.22
N LYS A 342 11.24 21.62 6.10
CA LYS A 342 12.43 20.78 6.31
C LYS A 342 12.09 19.56 7.17
N ILE A 343 12.96 18.55 7.16
CA ILE A 343 12.94 17.44 8.11
C ILE A 343 14.30 17.42 8.82
N ASN A 344 14.30 17.43 10.16
CA ASN A 344 15.51 17.32 11.00
C ASN A 344 15.66 15.89 11.52
N GLY A 345 16.89 15.48 11.90
CA GLY A 345 17.17 14.18 12.52
C GLY A 345 17.35 13.02 11.53
N VAL A 346 17.41 13.30 10.22
CA VAL A 346 17.60 12.29 9.16
C VAL A 346 18.97 11.61 9.23
N GLU A 347 19.95 12.28 9.84
CA GLU A 347 21.31 11.80 10.06
C GLU A 347 21.41 10.63 11.05
N HIS A 348 20.36 10.40 11.84
CA HIS A 348 20.29 9.27 12.77
C HIS A 348 19.93 7.95 12.07
N LEU A 349 19.57 8.00 10.78
CA LEU A 349 19.12 6.85 10.01
C LEU A 349 20.09 6.53 8.88
N ASP A 350 20.45 5.26 8.75
CA ASP A 350 21.29 4.77 7.65
C ASP A 350 20.47 4.07 6.56
N LYS A 351 19.21 3.71 6.86
CA LYS A 351 18.34 2.96 5.97
C LYS A 351 16.86 3.30 6.19
N VAL A 352 16.12 3.43 5.09
CA VAL A 352 14.64 3.47 5.10
C VAL A 352 14.11 2.29 4.30
N ILE A 353 13.13 1.58 4.86
CA ILE A 353 12.43 0.48 4.20
C ILE A 353 10.95 0.85 4.11
N ASP A 354 10.46 0.98 2.88
CA ASP A 354 9.03 1.13 2.60
C ASP A 354 8.39 -0.25 2.38
N MET A 355 7.34 -0.54 3.15
CA MET A 355 6.57 -1.78 3.06
C MET A 355 5.11 -1.46 2.80
N ASP A 356 4.83 -1.19 1.54
CA ASP A 356 3.47 -0.95 1.07
C ASP A 356 2.75 -2.22 0.62
N GLN A 357 1.45 -2.06 0.37
CA GLN A 357 0.57 -3.13 -0.13
C GLN A 357 0.74 -3.40 -1.64
N SER A 358 1.72 -2.78 -2.31
CA SER A 358 1.94 -3.06 -3.72
C SER A 358 2.35 -4.53 -3.93
N PRO A 359 1.89 -5.18 -5.01
CA PRO A 359 2.28 -6.56 -5.28
C PRO A 359 3.80 -6.72 -5.35
N ILE A 360 4.35 -7.82 -4.82
CA ILE A 360 5.80 -8.11 -4.92
C ILE A 360 6.29 -8.27 -6.37
N GLY A 361 5.35 -8.49 -7.30
CA GLY A 361 5.58 -8.45 -8.73
C GLY A 361 4.26 -8.54 -9.49
N ARG A 362 4.25 -8.02 -10.71
CA ARG A 362 3.07 -8.01 -11.59
C ARG A 362 3.00 -9.22 -12.53
N THR A 363 3.98 -10.12 -12.47
CA THR A 363 4.08 -11.27 -13.36
C THR A 363 4.23 -12.58 -12.57
N PRO A 364 3.83 -13.73 -13.13
CA PRO A 364 4.03 -15.05 -12.51
C PRO A 364 5.49 -15.43 -12.25
N ARG A 365 6.45 -14.65 -12.77
CA ARG A 365 7.88 -14.84 -12.55
C ARG A 365 8.33 -14.43 -11.15
N SER A 366 7.64 -13.47 -10.56
CA SER A 366 7.86 -13.13 -9.15
C SER A 366 7.11 -14.12 -8.28
N ASN A 367 7.75 -14.58 -7.22
CA ASN A 367 7.20 -15.48 -6.21
C ASN A 367 7.99 -15.31 -4.89
N PRO A 368 7.51 -15.87 -3.76
CA PRO A 368 8.22 -15.75 -2.48
C PRO A 368 9.69 -16.19 -2.54
N ALA A 369 10.00 -17.26 -3.29
CA ALA A 369 11.37 -17.78 -3.37
C ALA A 369 12.33 -16.83 -4.13
N THR A 370 11.87 -16.21 -5.21
CA THR A 370 12.65 -15.23 -5.98
C THR A 370 12.78 -13.91 -5.25
N TYR A 371 11.71 -13.44 -4.62
CA TYR A 371 11.71 -12.15 -3.92
C TYR A 371 12.62 -12.15 -2.70
N THR A 372 12.59 -13.21 -1.90
CA THR A 372 13.50 -13.37 -0.75
C THR A 372 14.94 -13.70 -1.14
N GLY A 373 15.19 -14.01 -2.43
CA GLY A 373 16.50 -14.44 -2.93
C GLY A 373 16.89 -15.88 -2.56
N VAL A 374 16.04 -16.62 -1.83
CA VAL A 374 16.34 -18.01 -1.45
C VAL A 374 16.46 -18.93 -2.66
N PHE A 375 15.75 -18.61 -3.74
CA PHE A 375 15.76 -19.41 -4.97
C PHE A 375 17.15 -19.52 -5.60
N ASP A 376 18.00 -18.49 -5.48
CA ASP A 376 19.37 -18.54 -6.00
C ASP A 376 20.22 -19.59 -5.27
N ASN A 377 20.01 -19.74 -3.97
CA ASN A 377 20.70 -20.76 -3.17
C ASN A 377 20.18 -22.16 -3.50
N ILE A 378 18.86 -22.30 -3.71
CA ILE A 378 18.25 -23.57 -4.15
C ILE A 378 18.80 -23.98 -5.52
N ARG A 379 18.87 -23.08 -6.50
CA ARG A 379 19.41 -23.37 -7.84
C ARG A 379 20.87 -23.81 -7.79
N LYS A 380 21.68 -23.18 -6.93
CA LYS A 380 23.08 -23.60 -6.72
C LYS A 380 23.15 -25.00 -6.13
N LEU A 381 22.28 -25.34 -5.19
CA LEU A 381 22.20 -26.68 -4.59
C LEU A 381 21.80 -27.75 -5.62
N PHE A 382 20.82 -27.49 -6.47
CA PHE A 382 20.44 -28.44 -7.53
C PHE A 382 21.59 -28.68 -8.52
N ALA A 383 22.36 -27.66 -8.85
CA ALA A 383 23.53 -27.79 -9.72
C ALA A 383 24.69 -28.58 -9.08
N THR A 384 24.72 -28.79 -7.76
CA THR A 384 25.76 -29.60 -7.12
C THR A 384 25.44 -31.09 -7.05
N THR A 385 24.20 -31.49 -7.40
CA THR A 385 23.79 -32.91 -7.45
C THR A 385 24.61 -33.71 -8.46
N ALA A 386 24.77 -35.01 -8.21
CA ALA A 386 25.58 -35.88 -9.08
C ALA A 386 25.05 -35.92 -10.52
N GLU A 387 23.72 -36.06 -10.67
CA GLU A 387 23.04 -36.08 -11.97
C GLU A 387 23.23 -34.77 -12.74
N ALA A 388 23.10 -33.62 -12.06
CA ALA A 388 23.32 -32.32 -12.68
C ALA A 388 24.77 -32.15 -13.14
N LYS A 389 25.75 -32.57 -12.32
CA LYS A 389 27.17 -32.49 -12.66
C LYS A 389 27.52 -33.35 -13.87
N VAL A 390 27.00 -34.57 -13.95
CA VAL A 390 27.23 -35.48 -15.08
C VAL A 390 26.64 -34.89 -16.38
N ARG A 391 25.46 -34.28 -16.31
CA ARG A 391 24.82 -33.61 -17.46
C ARG A 391 25.38 -32.21 -17.77
N GLY A 392 26.33 -31.70 -16.98
CA GLY A 392 26.92 -30.37 -17.14
C GLY A 392 25.93 -29.22 -16.85
N TYR A 393 24.91 -29.46 -16.03
CA TYR A 393 23.88 -28.46 -15.73
C TYR A 393 24.37 -27.45 -14.68
N MET A 394 24.34 -26.18 -15.09
CA MET A 394 24.67 -25.04 -14.24
C MET A 394 23.42 -24.49 -13.53
N PRO A 395 23.57 -23.63 -12.49
CA PRO A 395 22.42 -23.02 -11.79
C PRO A 395 21.45 -22.26 -12.71
N GLY A 396 21.90 -21.84 -13.89
CA GLY A 396 21.06 -21.24 -14.93
C GLY A 396 19.98 -22.18 -15.47
N ARG A 397 20.26 -23.49 -15.59
CA ARG A 397 19.28 -24.50 -16.07
C ARG A 397 18.06 -24.58 -15.16
N PHE A 398 18.27 -24.47 -13.86
CA PHE A 398 17.20 -24.50 -12.85
C PHE A 398 16.48 -23.15 -12.69
N SER A 399 16.80 -22.15 -13.51
CA SER A 399 16.08 -20.87 -13.54
C SER A 399 14.93 -20.94 -14.52
N PHE A 400 13.70 -20.69 -14.06
CA PHE A 400 12.57 -20.51 -14.98
C PHE A 400 12.64 -19.19 -15.76
N ASN A 401 13.51 -18.24 -15.36
CA ASN A 401 13.67 -16.95 -16.03
C ASN A 401 14.64 -16.98 -17.24
N VAL A 402 15.45 -18.04 -17.37
CA VAL A 402 16.51 -18.13 -18.38
C VAL A 402 16.22 -19.28 -19.34
N GLN A 403 16.54 -19.09 -20.62
CA GLN A 403 16.44 -20.15 -21.63
C GLN A 403 17.37 -21.32 -21.27
N GLY A 404 16.94 -22.53 -21.63
CA GLY A 404 17.69 -23.76 -21.40
C GLY A 404 16.85 -24.82 -20.69
N GLY A 405 16.51 -24.61 -19.42
CA GLY A 405 15.76 -25.59 -18.62
C GLY A 405 14.28 -25.29 -18.41
N ARG A 406 13.85 -24.05 -18.66
CA ARG A 406 12.44 -23.66 -18.56
C ARG A 406 11.58 -24.31 -19.65
N CYS A 407 10.27 -24.34 -19.44
CA CYS A 407 9.32 -24.68 -20.47
C CYS A 407 9.21 -23.52 -21.48
N GLU A 408 9.46 -23.77 -22.77
CA GLU A 408 9.42 -22.73 -23.80
C GLU A 408 7.98 -22.31 -24.16
N ALA A 409 6.99 -23.20 -24.03
CA ALA A 409 5.59 -22.88 -24.35
C ALA A 409 5.03 -21.74 -23.47
N CYS A 410 5.36 -21.73 -22.18
CA CYS A 410 4.98 -20.66 -21.26
C CYS A 410 6.15 -19.72 -20.91
N SER A 411 7.31 -19.86 -21.58
CA SER A 411 8.54 -19.13 -21.24
C SER A 411 8.92 -19.16 -19.75
N GLY A 412 8.63 -20.28 -19.06
CA GLY A 412 8.89 -20.48 -17.63
C GLY A 412 7.84 -19.92 -16.65
N ASP A 413 6.78 -19.28 -17.13
CA ASP A 413 5.76 -18.69 -16.25
C ASP A 413 4.87 -19.75 -15.57
N GLY A 414 4.78 -20.95 -16.16
CA GLY A 414 3.92 -22.06 -15.71
C GLY A 414 2.45 -21.89 -16.08
N ASN A 415 2.01 -20.65 -16.30
CA ASN A 415 0.67 -20.31 -16.75
C ASN A 415 0.70 -19.54 -18.06
N ILE A 416 -0.43 -19.56 -18.77
CA ILE A 416 -0.69 -18.75 -19.97
C ILE A 416 -1.76 -17.74 -19.60
N LYS A 417 -1.53 -16.47 -19.94
CA LYS A 417 -2.50 -15.39 -19.75
C LYS A 417 -3.50 -15.42 -20.90
N ILE A 418 -4.78 -15.55 -20.60
CA ILE A 418 -5.88 -15.42 -21.56
C ILE A 418 -6.47 -14.02 -21.40
N GLU A 419 -6.42 -13.24 -22.47
CA GLU A 419 -7.03 -11.91 -22.50
C GLU A 419 -8.55 -12.02 -22.66
N MET A 420 -9.27 -11.29 -21.82
CA MET A 420 -10.73 -11.25 -21.80
C MET A 420 -11.20 -9.83 -22.14
N HIS A 421 -12.19 -9.69 -23.03
CA HIS A 421 -12.61 -8.36 -23.51
C HIS A 421 -13.37 -7.52 -22.46
N PHE A 422 -14.17 -8.16 -21.62
CA PHE A 422 -15.03 -7.48 -20.63
C PHE A 422 -14.79 -7.94 -19.19
N LEU A 423 -14.17 -9.10 -19.03
CA LEU A 423 -13.82 -9.67 -17.73
C LEU A 423 -12.33 -9.45 -17.47
N PRO A 424 -11.88 -9.50 -16.20
CA PRO A 424 -10.46 -9.54 -15.90
C PRO A 424 -9.78 -10.71 -16.59
N ASP A 425 -8.55 -10.50 -17.05
CA ASP A 425 -7.73 -11.55 -17.65
C ASP A 425 -7.52 -12.72 -16.69
N VAL A 426 -7.48 -13.94 -17.24
CA VAL A 426 -7.35 -15.17 -16.44
C VAL A 426 -6.06 -15.88 -16.78
N TYR A 427 -5.41 -16.46 -15.78
CA TYR A 427 -4.24 -17.31 -15.95
C TYR A 427 -4.65 -18.76 -15.91
N VAL A 428 -4.34 -19.51 -16.98
CA VAL A 428 -4.57 -20.95 -17.04
C VAL A 428 -3.26 -21.71 -16.96
N PRO A 429 -3.20 -22.89 -16.29
CA PRO A 429 -2.01 -23.73 -16.31
C PRO A 429 -1.57 -24.05 -17.73
N CYS A 430 -0.27 -23.95 -18.00
CA CYS A 430 0.29 -24.30 -19.31
C CYS A 430 0.07 -25.79 -19.60
N GLU A 431 -0.53 -26.11 -20.75
CA GLU A 431 -0.86 -27.49 -21.13
C GLU A 431 0.38 -28.38 -21.31
N VAL A 432 1.52 -27.79 -21.71
CA VAL A 432 2.76 -28.53 -21.99
C VAL A 432 3.49 -28.96 -20.72
N CYS A 433 3.71 -28.03 -19.78
CA CYS A 433 4.40 -28.33 -18.52
C CYS A 433 3.47 -28.59 -17.34
N LYS A 434 2.14 -28.46 -17.54
CA LYS A 434 1.12 -28.60 -16.49
C LYS A 434 1.40 -27.73 -15.26
N GLY A 435 1.90 -26.51 -15.46
CA GLY A 435 2.28 -25.60 -14.38
C GLY A 435 3.69 -25.77 -13.83
N ALA A 436 4.46 -26.80 -14.24
CA ALA A 436 5.75 -27.12 -13.66
C ALA A 436 6.87 -26.11 -13.98
N ARG A 437 6.68 -25.20 -14.95
CA ARG A 437 7.65 -24.16 -15.39
C ARG A 437 8.91 -24.66 -16.10
N TYR A 438 9.21 -25.96 -16.08
CA TYR A 438 10.42 -26.55 -16.66
C TYR A 438 10.13 -27.58 -17.74
N ASN A 439 11.15 -27.87 -18.54
CA ASN A 439 11.14 -29.01 -19.45
C ASN A 439 11.45 -30.32 -18.71
N ARG A 440 11.13 -31.45 -19.36
CA ARG A 440 11.26 -32.79 -18.77
C ARG A 440 12.68 -33.11 -18.30
N ASP A 441 13.69 -32.82 -19.11
CA ASP A 441 15.09 -33.12 -18.79
C ASP A 441 15.59 -32.40 -17.52
N THR A 442 15.02 -31.23 -17.22
CA THR A 442 15.37 -30.48 -16.01
C THR A 442 14.66 -31.05 -14.78
N LEU A 443 13.46 -31.59 -14.95
CA LEU A 443 12.68 -32.23 -13.89
C LEU A 443 13.19 -33.62 -13.52
N ASP A 444 13.99 -34.26 -14.38
CA ASP A 444 14.68 -35.52 -14.06
C ASP A 444 15.67 -35.37 -12.89
N ILE A 445 16.21 -34.17 -12.68
CA ILE A 445 17.20 -33.93 -11.63
C ILE A 445 16.50 -33.80 -10.29
N THR A 446 16.87 -34.68 -9.35
CA THR A 446 16.27 -34.69 -8.01
C THR A 446 17.26 -34.37 -6.91
N PHE A 447 16.75 -33.75 -5.85
CA PHE A 447 17.44 -33.58 -4.58
C PHE A 447 16.56 -34.17 -3.49
N LYS A 448 17.07 -35.15 -2.72
CA LYS A 448 16.29 -35.92 -1.74
C LYS A 448 14.96 -36.48 -2.32
N GLY A 449 14.98 -36.93 -3.57
CA GLY A 449 13.81 -37.49 -4.25
C GLY A 449 12.77 -36.48 -4.75
N LYS A 450 13.00 -35.16 -4.60
CA LYS A 450 12.13 -34.10 -5.13
C LYS A 450 12.84 -33.32 -6.24
N ASN A 451 12.15 -33.04 -7.34
CA ASN A 451 12.69 -32.18 -8.40
C ASN A 451 12.50 -30.68 -8.06
N ILE A 452 13.01 -29.80 -8.93
CA ILE A 452 12.94 -28.34 -8.71
C ILE A 452 11.50 -27.81 -8.66
N ALA A 453 10.57 -28.40 -9.43
CA ALA A 453 9.16 -28.00 -9.43
C ALA A 453 8.45 -28.46 -8.14
N ASP A 454 8.75 -29.67 -7.66
CA ASP A 454 8.24 -30.17 -6.38
C ASP A 454 8.71 -29.29 -5.21
N VAL A 455 9.98 -28.86 -5.25
CA VAL A 455 10.55 -27.90 -4.29
C VAL A 455 9.90 -26.53 -4.38
N LEU A 456 9.53 -26.06 -5.56
CA LEU A 456 8.79 -24.80 -5.68
C LEU A 456 7.32 -24.96 -5.25
N ASN A 457 6.76 -26.16 -5.32
CA ASN A 457 5.37 -26.42 -4.96
C ASN A 457 5.18 -26.70 -3.47
N MET A 458 6.22 -26.95 -2.67
CA MET A 458 6.04 -27.21 -1.24
C MET A 458 5.63 -25.94 -0.46
N PRO A 459 4.80 -26.08 0.60
CA PRO A 459 4.58 -25.03 1.58
C PRO A 459 5.91 -24.62 2.24
N VAL A 460 6.05 -23.35 2.59
CA VAL A 460 7.26 -22.82 3.23
C VAL A 460 7.59 -23.55 4.53
N ALA A 461 6.60 -23.92 5.34
CA ALA A 461 6.81 -24.67 6.58
C ALA A 461 7.48 -26.03 6.32
N GLU A 462 6.98 -26.79 5.33
CA GLU A 462 7.59 -28.06 4.92
C GLU A 462 9.02 -27.84 4.38
N ALA A 463 9.24 -26.72 3.68
CA ALA A 463 10.54 -26.39 3.12
C ALA A 463 11.61 -26.15 4.19
N VAL A 464 11.25 -25.55 5.33
CA VAL A 464 12.16 -25.37 6.48
C VAL A 464 12.71 -26.71 6.93
N ASP A 465 11.84 -27.70 7.11
CA ASP A 465 12.23 -29.05 7.55
C ASP A 465 13.05 -29.76 6.47
N PHE A 466 12.63 -29.66 5.21
CA PHE A 466 13.31 -30.27 4.08
C PHE A 466 14.75 -29.76 3.89
N PHE A 467 14.98 -28.46 4.12
CA PHE A 467 16.28 -27.79 4.01
C PHE A 467 16.99 -27.56 5.36
N SER A 468 16.59 -28.26 6.42
CA SER A 468 17.20 -28.17 7.76
C SER A 468 18.73 -28.28 7.77
N ASN A 469 19.31 -29.11 6.88
CA ASN A 469 20.76 -29.28 6.74
C ASN A 469 21.45 -28.19 5.88
N GLN A 470 20.71 -27.18 5.43
CA GLN A 470 21.18 -26.05 4.63
C GLN A 470 20.83 -24.74 5.34
N PRO A 471 21.63 -24.30 6.33
CA PRO A 471 21.28 -23.21 7.24
C PRO A 471 20.91 -21.89 6.54
N VAL A 472 21.58 -21.59 5.42
CA VAL A 472 21.29 -20.38 4.64
C VAL A 472 19.89 -20.43 4.03
N ILE A 473 19.47 -21.59 3.51
CA ILE A 473 18.14 -21.76 2.90
C ILE A 473 17.07 -21.79 4.00
N ALA A 474 17.28 -22.62 5.03
CA ALA A 474 16.36 -22.76 6.16
C ALA A 474 16.09 -21.41 6.86
N ARG A 475 17.11 -20.56 7.03
CA ARG A 475 16.94 -19.24 7.65
C ARG A 475 15.98 -18.33 6.88
N HIS A 476 16.06 -18.28 5.54
CA HIS A 476 15.15 -17.45 4.74
C HIS A 476 13.71 -18.00 4.76
N MET A 477 13.56 -19.31 4.87
CA MET A 477 12.24 -19.93 4.98
C MET A 477 11.65 -19.73 6.37
N GLN A 478 12.48 -19.79 7.41
CA GLN A 478 12.05 -19.51 8.79
C GLN A 478 11.51 -18.09 8.93
N THR A 479 12.12 -17.08 8.30
CA THR A 479 11.59 -15.72 8.38
C THR A 479 10.21 -15.59 7.73
N LEU A 480 9.93 -16.35 6.67
CA LEU A 480 8.58 -16.44 6.07
C LEU A 480 7.59 -17.15 7.00
N VAL A 481 8.00 -18.21 7.71
CA VAL A 481 7.16 -18.87 8.73
C VAL A 481 6.86 -17.92 9.89
N ASP A 482 7.86 -17.18 10.36
CA ASP A 482 7.75 -16.27 11.50
C ASP A 482 6.74 -15.13 11.25
N VAL A 483 6.62 -14.66 10.00
CA VAL A 483 5.60 -13.68 9.59
C VAL A 483 4.23 -14.32 9.29
N GLY A 484 4.07 -15.63 9.50
CA GLY A 484 2.80 -16.35 9.31
C GLY A 484 2.55 -16.87 7.90
N LEU A 485 3.55 -16.88 7.00
CA LEU A 485 3.41 -17.36 5.61
C LEU A 485 3.84 -18.82 5.44
N GLY A 486 3.83 -19.62 6.51
CA GLY A 486 4.24 -21.03 6.45
C GLY A 486 3.42 -21.87 5.47
N TYR A 487 2.17 -21.49 5.22
CA TYR A 487 1.26 -22.19 4.30
C TYR A 487 1.46 -21.82 2.82
N VAL A 488 2.09 -20.69 2.53
CA VAL A 488 2.31 -20.21 1.16
C VAL A 488 3.29 -21.14 0.46
N ARG A 489 3.06 -21.44 -0.82
CA ARG A 489 4.00 -22.26 -1.61
C ARG A 489 5.16 -21.40 -2.11
N LEU A 490 6.39 -21.93 -2.09
CA LEU A 490 7.61 -21.18 -2.45
C LEU A 490 7.56 -20.54 -3.85
N GLY A 491 6.97 -21.26 -4.81
CA GLY A 491 6.79 -20.87 -6.20
C GLY A 491 5.43 -20.27 -6.51
N GLN A 492 4.59 -19.96 -5.50
CA GLN A 492 3.30 -19.32 -5.70
C GLN A 492 3.47 -17.99 -6.44
N SER A 493 2.71 -17.81 -7.52
CA SER A 493 2.81 -16.64 -8.38
C SER A 493 2.47 -15.37 -7.61
N ALA A 494 3.28 -14.32 -7.74
CA ALA A 494 3.06 -13.05 -7.07
C ALA A 494 1.67 -12.42 -7.33
N PRO A 495 1.09 -12.49 -8.54
CA PRO A 495 -0.27 -11.96 -8.78
C PRO A 495 -1.38 -12.69 -8.02
N THR A 496 -1.12 -13.90 -7.50
CA THR A 496 -2.09 -14.68 -6.74
C THR A 496 -1.87 -14.56 -5.23
N LEU A 497 -0.97 -13.68 -4.78
CA LEU A 497 -0.82 -13.34 -3.37
C LEU A 497 -1.75 -12.17 -3.04
N SER A 498 -2.38 -12.22 -1.87
CA SER A 498 -3.10 -11.08 -1.31
C SER A 498 -2.13 -9.92 -1.01
N GLY A 499 -2.68 -8.71 -0.84
CA GLY A 499 -1.88 -7.53 -0.44
C GLY A 499 -1.12 -7.76 0.87
N GLY A 500 -1.78 -8.33 1.88
CA GLY A 500 -1.17 -8.67 3.17
C GLY A 500 -0.12 -9.78 3.07
N GLU A 501 -0.31 -10.79 2.21
CA GLU A 501 0.75 -11.79 1.93
C GLU A 501 1.96 -11.15 1.26
N ALA A 502 1.73 -10.32 0.24
CA ALA A 502 2.80 -9.63 -0.48
C ALA A 502 3.63 -8.76 0.49
N GLN A 503 2.98 -7.99 1.35
CA GLN A 503 3.65 -7.17 2.36
C GLN A 503 4.46 -8.01 3.35
N ARG A 504 3.90 -9.14 3.83
CA ARG A 504 4.62 -10.06 4.73
C ARG A 504 5.83 -10.72 4.06
N VAL A 505 5.79 -11.01 2.76
CA VAL A 505 6.97 -11.47 2.00
C VAL A 505 8.06 -10.38 1.97
N LYS A 506 7.69 -9.10 1.79
CA LYS A 506 8.64 -7.98 1.88
C LYS A 506 9.27 -7.87 3.27
N LEU A 507 8.46 -8.03 4.31
CA LEU A 507 8.90 -8.03 5.70
C LEU A 507 9.89 -9.18 5.97
N ALA A 508 9.55 -10.41 5.55
CA ALA A 508 10.42 -11.57 5.70
C ALA A 508 11.77 -11.42 4.98
N ALA A 509 11.78 -10.80 3.79
CA ALA A 509 13.00 -10.53 3.03
C ALA A 509 13.93 -9.54 3.75
N GLU A 510 13.37 -8.60 4.51
CA GLU A 510 14.14 -7.63 5.28
C GLU A 510 14.63 -8.21 6.61
N LEU A 511 13.81 -9.01 7.30
CA LEU A 511 14.19 -9.73 8.52
C LEU A 511 15.34 -10.72 8.30
N ALA A 512 15.50 -11.23 7.08
CA ALA A 512 16.62 -12.09 6.72
C ALA A 512 17.98 -11.34 6.72
N LYS A 513 17.97 -10.01 6.61
CA LYS A 513 19.18 -9.17 6.58
C LYS A 513 19.67 -8.86 7.99
N ARG A 514 20.93 -8.42 8.10
CA ARG A 514 21.48 -7.95 9.39
C ARG A 514 20.97 -6.54 9.66
N SER A 515 20.39 -6.34 10.84
CA SER A 515 19.99 -5.00 11.29
C SER A 515 21.21 -4.18 11.71
N THR A 516 21.16 -2.88 11.45
CA THR A 516 22.14 -1.89 11.89
C THR A 516 21.70 -1.14 13.15
N GLY A 517 20.46 -1.36 13.61
CA GLY A 517 19.82 -0.60 14.69
C GLY A 517 19.47 0.85 14.34
N HIS A 518 19.72 1.30 13.11
CA HIS A 518 19.49 2.67 12.65
C HIS A 518 18.59 2.71 11.39
N THR A 519 17.79 1.65 11.22
CA THR A 519 16.83 1.54 10.11
C THR A 519 15.44 2.01 10.57
N ILE A 520 14.75 2.76 9.70
CA ILE A 520 13.32 3.04 9.86
C ILE A 520 12.50 2.20 8.88
N TYR A 521 11.48 1.52 9.41
CA TYR A 521 10.51 0.74 8.66
C TYR A 521 9.21 1.53 8.58
N LEU A 522 8.74 1.81 7.36
CA LEU A 522 7.46 2.46 7.11
C LEU A 522 6.48 1.41 6.60
N LEU A 523 5.39 1.17 7.35
CA LEU A 523 4.36 0.21 6.96
C LEU A 523 3.02 0.92 6.81
N ASP A 524 2.35 0.65 5.69
CA ASP A 524 1.03 1.19 5.38
C ASP A 524 -0.01 0.09 5.62
N GLU A 525 -0.86 0.28 6.63
CA GLU A 525 -1.92 -0.62 7.07
C GLU A 525 -1.51 -2.11 7.03
N PRO A 526 -0.48 -2.51 7.80
CA PRO A 526 0.04 -3.87 7.74
C PRO A 526 -0.90 -4.95 8.29
N THR A 527 -2.02 -4.55 8.91
CA THR A 527 -3.08 -5.48 9.37
C THR A 527 -4.22 -5.67 8.39
N THR A 528 -4.22 -5.00 7.23
CA THR A 528 -5.21 -5.24 6.18
C THR A 528 -5.25 -6.72 5.79
N GLY A 529 -6.44 -7.30 5.86
CA GLY A 529 -6.70 -8.72 5.59
C GLY A 529 -6.04 -9.72 6.52
N LEU A 530 -5.76 -9.32 7.76
CA LEU A 530 -5.25 -10.23 8.78
C LEU A 530 -6.29 -10.54 9.84
N HIS A 531 -6.46 -11.83 10.11
CA HIS A 531 -7.19 -12.32 11.28
C HIS A 531 -6.46 -11.92 12.58
N PHE A 532 -7.19 -11.82 13.70
CA PHE A 532 -6.67 -11.40 15.01
C PHE A 532 -5.39 -12.13 15.46
N GLU A 533 -5.33 -13.45 15.22
CA GLU A 533 -4.15 -14.26 15.54
C GLU A 533 -2.92 -13.89 14.70
N ASP A 534 -3.12 -13.52 13.44
CA ASP A 534 -2.04 -13.09 12.55
C ASP A 534 -1.58 -11.67 12.88
N VAL A 535 -2.49 -10.78 13.29
CA VAL A 535 -2.13 -9.47 13.86
C VAL A 535 -1.22 -9.64 15.08
N ARG A 536 -1.57 -10.56 16.00
CA ARG A 536 -0.73 -10.88 17.18
C ARG A 536 0.68 -11.34 16.79
N ARG A 537 0.80 -12.21 15.79
CA ARG A 537 2.08 -12.71 15.28
C ARG A 537 2.89 -11.60 14.62
N LEU A 538 2.24 -10.77 13.80
CA LEU A 538 2.86 -9.62 13.17
C LEU A 538 3.41 -8.64 14.21
N LEU A 539 2.63 -8.29 15.24
CA LEU A 539 3.08 -7.40 16.32
C LEU A 539 4.30 -7.97 17.06
N THR A 540 4.37 -9.28 17.24
CA THR A 540 5.55 -9.95 17.82
C THR A 540 6.79 -9.73 16.94
N VAL A 541 6.64 -9.82 15.62
CA VAL A 541 7.73 -9.58 14.67
C VAL A 541 8.14 -8.11 14.63
N LEU A 542 7.18 -7.17 14.62
CA LEU A 542 7.46 -5.74 14.64
C LEU A 542 8.15 -5.32 15.94
N SER A 543 7.71 -5.86 17.08
CA SER A 543 8.38 -5.64 18.37
C SER A 543 9.85 -6.07 18.34
N ARG A 544 10.15 -7.25 17.76
CA ARG A 544 11.54 -7.72 17.62
C ARG A 544 12.41 -6.79 16.77
N LEU A 545 11.84 -6.13 15.75
CA LEU A 545 12.58 -5.13 14.97
C LEU A 545 12.94 -3.91 15.82
N VAL A 546 12.00 -3.45 16.65
CA VAL A 546 12.22 -2.32 17.56
C VAL A 546 13.23 -2.68 18.66
N ASP A 547 13.17 -3.91 19.19
CA ASP A 547 14.13 -4.41 20.20
C ASP A 547 15.57 -4.48 19.68
N GLN A 548 15.76 -4.55 18.36
CA GLN A 548 17.08 -4.45 17.72
C GLN A 548 17.57 -2.99 17.55
N GLY A 549 16.83 -2.02 18.06
CA GLY A 549 17.13 -0.57 17.98
C GLY A 549 16.47 0.13 16.79
N ASN A 550 15.81 -0.59 15.89
CA ASN A 550 15.18 0.03 14.72
C ASN A 550 13.93 0.82 15.09
N THR A 551 13.51 1.70 14.19
CA THR A 551 12.24 2.42 14.32
C THR A 551 11.20 1.78 13.42
N VAL A 552 10.02 1.48 13.94
CA VAL A 552 8.90 0.96 13.14
C VAL A 552 7.79 1.99 13.19
N LEU A 553 7.48 2.60 12.05
CA LEU A 553 6.40 3.57 11.89
C LEU A 553 5.29 2.96 11.04
N VAL A 554 4.09 2.85 11.62
CA VAL A 554 2.93 2.24 10.96
C VAL A 554 1.84 3.28 10.75
N ILE A 555 1.16 3.23 9.60
CA ILE A 555 -0.14 3.89 9.41
C ILE A 555 -1.20 2.85 9.74
N GLU A 556 -2.03 3.10 10.76
CA GLU A 556 -2.97 2.09 11.23
C GLU A 556 -4.30 2.67 11.74
N HIS A 557 -5.31 1.83 11.58
CA HIS A 557 -6.68 2.01 12.06
C HIS A 557 -7.09 0.92 13.05
N SER A 558 -6.38 -0.23 13.06
CA SER A 558 -6.64 -1.31 14.00
C SER A 558 -6.30 -0.89 15.43
N LEU A 559 -7.30 -0.92 16.31
CA LEU A 559 -7.13 -0.57 17.72
C LEU A 559 -6.15 -1.53 18.43
N ASP A 560 -6.04 -2.78 17.98
CA ASP A 560 -5.08 -3.74 18.52
C ASP A 560 -3.62 -3.35 18.22
N VAL A 561 -3.36 -2.73 17.09
CA VAL A 561 -2.03 -2.19 16.78
C VAL A 561 -1.81 -0.87 17.52
N ILE A 562 -2.78 0.02 17.49
CA ILE A 562 -2.69 1.35 18.11
C ILE A 562 -2.44 1.23 19.62
N LYS A 563 -3.15 0.33 20.31
CA LYS A 563 -2.98 0.13 21.76
C LYS A 563 -1.63 -0.48 22.14
N THR A 564 -0.95 -1.16 21.21
CA THR A 564 0.37 -1.78 21.45
C THR A 564 1.53 -0.88 21.06
N ALA A 565 1.29 0.24 20.38
CA ALA A 565 2.31 1.23 20.03
C ALA A 565 2.95 1.90 21.26
N ASP A 566 4.22 2.30 21.13
CA ASP A 566 4.93 3.07 22.15
C ASP A 566 4.56 4.57 22.05
N TRP A 567 4.31 5.06 20.84
CA TRP A 567 3.97 6.46 20.54
C TRP A 567 2.91 6.56 19.44
N LEU A 568 1.98 7.49 19.60
CA LEU A 568 0.89 7.76 18.67
C LEU A 568 0.98 9.19 18.13
N ILE A 569 0.62 9.33 16.85
CA ILE A 569 0.39 10.61 16.18
C ILE A 569 -1.02 10.55 15.58
N ASP A 570 -1.96 11.27 16.18
CA ASP A 570 -3.36 11.29 15.74
C ASP A 570 -3.62 12.49 14.83
N LEU A 571 -3.99 12.23 13.57
CA LEU A 571 -4.33 13.25 12.58
C LEU A 571 -5.84 13.41 12.41
N GLY A 572 -6.30 14.65 12.37
CA GLY A 572 -7.71 14.97 12.23
C GLY A 572 -7.96 16.48 12.30
N PRO A 573 -9.07 16.93 12.93
CA PRO A 573 -10.14 16.12 13.53
C PRO A 573 -11.01 15.38 12.50
N GLU A 574 -11.16 15.93 11.29
CA GLU A 574 -11.94 15.33 10.21
C GLU A 574 -11.08 14.90 9.01
N GLY A 575 -11.72 14.38 7.97
CA GLY A 575 -11.08 14.11 6.67
C GLY A 575 -11.07 15.34 5.74
N GLY A 576 -10.20 15.34 4.72
CA GLY A 576 -10.18 16.36 3.68
C GLY A 576 -9.88 17.76 4.23
N LYS A 577 -10.65 18.78 3.83
CA LYS A 577 -10.42 20.17 4.26
C LYS A 577 -10.57 20.38 5.78
N GLY A 578 -11.37 19.55 6.45
CA GLY A 578 -11.55 19.59 7.91
C GLY A 578 -10.43 18.90 8.69
N GLY A 579 -9.49 18.25 7.99
CA GLY A 579 -8.37 17.51 8.56
C GLY A 579 -7.03 18.21 8.39
N GLY A 580 -5.97 17.40 8.47
CA GLY A 580 -4.60 17.86 8.23
C GLY A 580 -3.99 18.63 9.40
N LEU A 581 -4.47 18.38 10.63
CA LEU A 581 -3.90 18.88 11.88
C LEU A 581 -3.49 17.70 12.77
N ILE A 582 -2.56 17.94 13.71
CA ILE A 582 -2.29 17.00 14.81
C ILE A 582 -3.32 17.27 15.90
N VAL A 583 -4.12 16.25 16.22
CA VAL A 583 -5.13 16.32 17.30
C VAL A 583 -4.48 15.94 18.63
N ALA A 584 -3.69 14.87 18.62
CA ALA A 584 -2.97 14.38 19.80
C ALA A 584 -1.63 13.74 19.39
N GLU A 585 -0.64 13.82 20.28
CA GLU A 585 0.66 13.16 20.15
C GLU A 585 1.10 12.69 21.55
N GLY A 586 1.56 11.45 21.67
CA GLY A 586 1.98 10.90 22.97
C GLY A 586 1.87 9.39 23.05
N SER A 587 1.92 8.83 24.26
CA SER A 587 1.60 7.42 24.44
C SER A 587 0.11 7.13 24.21
N PRO A 588 -0.29 5.87 23.96
CA PRO A 588 -1.70 5.48 23.87
C PRO A 588 -2.59 6.00 25.00
N GLU A 589 -2.08 6.03 26.23
CA GLU A 589 -2.79 6.54 27.41
C GLU A 589 -3.06 8.05 27.29
N VAL A 590 -2.07 8.83 26.84
CA VAL A 590 -2.21 10.29 26.64
C VAL A 590 -3.25 10.59 25.56
N VAL A 591 -3.21 9.85 24.44
CA VAL A 591 -4.18 10.05 23.36
C VAL A 591 -5.59 9.64 23.80
N ALA A 592 -5.74 8.55 24.56
CA ALA A 592 -7.03 8.10 25.11
C ALA A 592 -7.72 9.16 26.00
N ASP A 593 -6.94 9.96 26.73
CA ASP A 593 -7.45 11.02 27.58
C ASP A 593 -7.56 12.40 26.88
N THR A 594 -7.15 12.51 25.61
CA THR A 594 -7.19 13.77 24.87
C THR A 594 -8.59 14.06 24.31
N PRO A 595 -9.29 15.12 24.75
CA PRO A 595 -10.60 15.48 24.20
C PRO A 595 -10.51 15.88 22.72
N GLY A 596 -11.48 15.44 21.91
CA GLY A 596 -11.52 15.73 20.48
C GLY A 596 -10.74 14.76 19.59
N SER A 597 -9.97 13.84 20.18
CA SER A 597 -9.41 12.69 19.45
C SER A 597 -10.47 11.60 19.29
N TYR A 598 -10.89 11.33 18.04
CA TYR A 598 -11.74 10.17 17.76
C TYR A 598 -11.02 8.87 18.08
N THR A 599 -9.72 8.79 17.77
CA THR A 599 -8.90 7.63 18.12
C THR A 599 -8.89 7.40 19.63
N GLY A 600 -8.65 8.46 20.41
CA GLY A 600 -8.67 8.41 21.87
C GLY A 600 -10.00 7.91 22.44
N PHE A 601 -11.13 8.38 21.88
CA PHE A 601 -12.47 7.95 22.29
C PHE A 601 -12.68 6.43 22.16
N TYR A 602 -12.25 5.82 21.04
CA TYR A 602 -12.37 4.37 20.84
C TYR A 602 -11.27 3.56 21.55
N LEU A 603 -10.12 4.18 21.79
CA LEU A 603 -9.00 3.54 22.47
C LEU A 603 -9.26 3.41 23.98
N LYS A 604 -9.90 4.40 24.61
CA LYS A 604 -10.10 4.47 26.06
C LYS A 604 -10.71 3.20 26.69
N PRO A 605 -11.81 2.61 26.18
CA PRO A 605 -12.37 1.38 26.75
C PRO A 605 -11.39 0.20 26.75
N LEU A 606 -10.51 0.11 25.75
CA LEU A 606 -9.51 -0.96 25.64
C LEU A 606 -8.36 -0.79 26.63
N MET A 607 -8.09 0.46 27.03
CA MET A 607 -7.06 0.80 28.02
C MET A 607 -7.53 0.59 29.46
N GLU A 608 -8.85 0.63 29.69
CA GLU A 608 -9.45 0.37 31.01
C GLU A 608 -9.66 -1.14 31.28
N LEU A 609 -9.65 -1.97 30.23
CA LEU A 609 -9.89 -3.41 30.29
C LEU A 609 -8.62 -4.26 30.50
N GLY A 610 -7.43 -3.70 30.27
CA GLY A 610 -6.14 -4.38 30.41
C GLY A 610 -5.25 -3.67 31.41
#